data_AF-A0A3P3T9I5-F1
#
_entry.id   AF-A0A3P3T9I5-F1
#
_cell.length_a   1.000
_cell.length_b   1.000
_cell.length_c   1.000
_cell.angle_alpha   90.00
_cell.angle_beta   90.00
_cell.angle_gamma   90.00
#
_symmetry.space_group_name_H-M   'P 1'
#
loop_
_entity.id
_entity.type
_entity.pdbx_description
1 polymer ?
#
loop_
_entity_poly.entity_id
_entity_poly.type
_entity_poly.pdbx_seq_one_letter_code
_entity_poly.pdbx_strand_id
1 'polypeptide(L)'
;MAKNLVLTCSLCANYCPNTSKCRLNDEPRKAYDSSFAETCKENGGFIRYIHVIPDVYNYYSMSEDTPPNWTPPDLKRIPTDRNGLPLVVKTKRGLERAIPADSSVILEVETTIEGKVSPITTYQGQREIIYEIGVKLAAEEASKAGVPLTVLPDERDWEGIPEHVYAYLGATKKYNRGGKAWLTDKPVQWNY
;
A
#
# COMPACT_ATOMS: atom_id res chain seq x y z
N MET A 1 19.09 -22.77 -8.47
CA MET A 1 19.29 -22.81 -7.01
C MET A 1 18.51 -21.65 -6.39
N ALA A 2 17.84 -21.85 -5.25
CA ALA A 2 17.17 -20.74 -4.58
C ALA A 2 18.23 -19.77 -4.02
N LYS A 3 18.17 -18.50 -4.40
CA LYS A 3 19.09 -17.47 -3.90
C LYS A 3 18.74 -17.17 -2.44
N ASN A 4 19.76 -16.94 -1.62
CA ASN A 4 19.55 -16.53 -0.24
C ASN A 4 18.86 -15.16 -0.19
N LEU A 5 17.98 -15.00 0.78
CA LEU A 5 17.25 -13.75 0.97
C LEU A 5 18.14 -12.71 1.63
N VAL A 6 18.28 -11.55 0.98
CA VAL A 6 18.91 -10.35 1.54
C VAL A 6 17.92 -9.68 2.49
N LEU A 7 18.34 -9.49 3.74
CA LEU A 7 17.54 -8.79 4.73
C LEU A 7 17.59 -7.29 4.44
N THR A 8 16.43 -6.64 4.45
CA THR A 8 16.30 -5.20 4.30
C THR A 8 15.22 -4.67 5.24
N CYS A 9 15.21 -3.36 5.48
CA CYS A 9 14.21 -2.73 6.35
C CYS A 9 12.76 -3.02 5.93
N SER A 10 12.47 -3.17 4.63
CA SER A 10 11.11 -3.50 4.15
C SER A 10 10.55 -4.80 4.77
N LEU A 11 11.42 -5.76 5.07
CA LEU A 11 11.07 -7.05 5.66
C LEU A 11 10.89 -6.99 7.20
N CYS A 12 11.15 -5.85 7.82
CA CYS A 12 11.05 -5.66 9.27
C CYS A 12 9.73 -5.00 9.66
N ALA A 13 9.08 -5.54 10.70
CA ALA A 13 7.85 -5.00 11.28
C ALA A 13 8.02 -3.58 11.84
N ASN A 14 9.25 -3.23 12.24
CA ASN A 14 9.58 -1.94 12.83
C ASN A 14 9.78 -0.84 11.79
N TYR A 15 9.99 -1.16 10.51
CA TYR A 15 10.03 -0.14 9.46
C TYR A 15 8.63 0.41 9.23
N CYS A 16 8.45 1.73 9.20
CA CYS A 16 7.21 2.38 8.82
C CYS A 16 7.34 2.92 7.39
N PRO A 17 6.66 2.33 6.40
CA PRO A 17 6.78 2.76 5.00
C PRO A 17 6.15 4.13 4.74
N ASN A 18 5.14 4.50 5.53
CA ASN A 18 4.42 5.77 5.41
C ASN A 18 5.35 6.96 5.70
N THR A 19 6.15 6.86 6.77
CA THR A 19 7.07 7.92 7.19
C THR A 19 8.52 7.67 6.79
N SER A 20 8.84 6.52 6.20
CA SER A 20 10.22 6.08 5.90
C SER A 20 11.15 6.15 7.12
N LYS A 21 10.65 5.66 8.27
CA LYS A 21 11.37 5.66 9.55
C LYS A 21 11.31 4.30 10.25
N CYS A 22 12.25 4.04 11.15
CA CYS A 22 12.20 2.88 12.05
C CYS A 22 11.47 3.26 13.35
N ARG A 23 10.45 2.47 13.73
CA ARG A 23 9.61 2.68 14.93
C ARG A 23 10.36 2.50 16.25
N LEU A 24 11.49 1.80 16.26
CA LEU A 24 12.24 1.53 17.49
C LEU A 24 13.10 2.73 17.93
N ASN A 25 13.61 3.51 16.98
CA ASN A 25 14.57 4.59 17.25
C ASN A 25 14.25 5.91 16.51
N ASP A 26 13.13 5.97 15.80
CA ASP A 26 12.65 7.10 14.97
C ASP A 26 13.63 7.56 13.87
N GLU A 27 14.65 6.77 13.56
CA GLU A 27 15.62 7.16 12.56
C GLU A 27 15.09 6.94 11.13
N PRO A 28 15.45 7.82 10.17
CA PRO A 28 15.06 7.66 8.77
C PRO A 28 15.70 6.40 8.18
N ARG A 29 14.91 5.64 7.43
CA ARG A 29 15.33 4.39 6.77
C ARG A 29 14.70 4.28 5.40
N LYS A 30 15.37 3.58 4.51
CA LYS A 30 14.83 3.19 3.21
C LYS A 30 14.46 1.71 3.22
N ALA A 31 13.44 1.36 2.44
CA ALA A 31 12.94 -0.01 2.31
C ALA A 31 14.04 -1.02 1.93
N TYR A 32 14.99 -0.61 1.08
CA TYR A 32 16.07 -1.44 0.56
C TYR A 32 17.36 -1.42 1.41
N ASP A 33 17.39 -0.73 2.55
CA ASP A 33 18.59 -0.67 3.39
C ASP A 33 18.90 -2.04 4.02
N SER A 34 19.93 -2.73 3.51
CA SER A 34 20.34 -4.05 3.99
C SER A 34 21.33 -4.01 5.15
N SER A 35 22.33 -3.13 5.09
CA SER A 35 23.36 -2.98 6.13
C SER A 35 22.76 -2.70 7.51
N PHE A 36 21.75 -1.84 7.57
CA PHE A 36 21.05 -1.56 8.82
C PHE A 36 20.19 -2.74 9.26
N ALA A 37 19.52 -3.43 8.33
CA ALA A 37 18.71 -4.59 8.67
C ALA A 37 19.54 -5.75 9.25
N GLU A 38 20.74 -5.97 8.72
CA GLU A 38 21.72 -6.92 9.24
C GLU A 38 22.17 -6.56 10.65
N THR A 39 22.64 -5.33 10.86
CA THR A 39 23.02 -4.81 12.19
C THR A 39 21.86 -4.91 13.18
N CYS A 40 20.65 -4.57 12.74
CA CYS A 40 19.44 -4.64 13.57
C CYS A 40 19.12 -6.09 13.96
N LYS A 41 19.36 -7.05 13.06
CA LYS A 41 19.17 -8.49 13.34
C LYS A 41 20.19 -8.99 14.35
N GLU A 42 21.46 -8.62 14.21
CA GLU A 42 22.52 -8.98 15.17
C GLU A 42 22.20 -8.45 16.57
N ASN A 43 21.65 -7.24 16.65
CA ASN A 43 21.22 -6.61 17.90
C ASN A 43 19.83 -7.07 18.40
N GLY A 44 19.18 -8.03 17.72
CA GLY A 44 17.87 -8.55 18.11
C GLY A 44 16.65 -7.63 17.88
N GLY A 45 16.82 -6.49 17.20
CA GLY A 45 15.75 -5.54 16.88
C GLY A 45 14.99 -5.84 15.59
N PHE A 46 15.48 -6.76 14.76
CA PHE A 46 14.83 -7.14 13.50
C PHE A 46 13.69 -8.13 13.75
N ILE A 47 12.45 -7.71 13.51
CA ILE A 47 11.25 -8.53 13.73
C ILE A 47 10.58 -8.85 12.40
N ARG A 48 10.37 -10.15 12.12
CA ARG A 48 9.73 -10.65 10.90
C ARG A 48 8.37 -11.28 11.19
N TYR A 49 7.44 -10.48 11.69
CA TYR A 49 6.04 -10.87 11.89
C TYR A 49 5.11 -9.99 11.04
N ILE A 50 5.32 -10.02 9.72
CA ILE A 50 4.56 -9.25 8.74
C ILE A 50 4.33 -10.04 7.47
N HIS A 51 3.36 -9.61 6.68
CA HIS A 51 2.85 -10.31 5.51
C HIS A 51 3.51 -9.84 4.19
N VAL A 52 4.73 -9.34 4.27
CA VAL A 52 5.47 -8.79 3.13
C VAL A 52 6.00 -9.89 2.24
N ILE A 53 5.79 -9.72 0.94
CA ILE A 53 6.33 -10.56 -0.11
C ILE A 53 7.68 -9.94 -0.52
N PRO A 54 8.80 -10.68 -0.41
CA PRO A 54 10.11 -10.13 -0.77
C PRO A 54 10.21 -9.67 -2.22
N ASP A 55 10.84 -8.52 -2.45
CA ASP A 55 11.00 -7.94 -3.79
C ASP A 55 12.41 -8.21 -4.37
N VAL A 56 12.71 -7.71 -5.56
CA VAL A 56 14.02 -7.85 -6.25
C VAL A 56 15.19 -7.55 -5.31
N TYR A 57 15.11 -6.45 -4.56
CA TYR A 57 16.20 -5.99 -3.69
C TYR A 57 16.35 -6.85 -2.41
N ASN A 58 15.44 -7.81 -2.20
CA ASN A 58 15.58 -8.85 -1.19
C ASN A 58 16.23 -10.13 -1.74
N TYR A 59 16.56 -10.16 -3.02
CA TYR A 59 17.30 -11.25 -3.66
C TYR A 59 18.60 -10.77 -4.28
N TYR A 60 18.66 -9.52 -4.73
CA TYR A 60 19.83 -8.90 -5.35
C TYR A 60 20.24 -7.68 -4.55
N SER A 61 21.52 -7.60 -4.19
CA SER A 61 22.02 -6.37 -3.55
C SER A 61 22.01 -5.21 -4.55
N MET A 62 22.09 -3.97 -4.05
CA MET A 62 22.10 -2.77 -4.90
C MET A 62 23.29 -2.72 -5.88
N SER A 63 24.36 -3.49 -5.62
CA SER A 63 25.54 -3.60 -6.48
C SER A 63 25.51 -4.79 -7.43
N GLU A 64 24.47 -5.63 -7.36
CA GLU A 64 24.30 -6.79 -8.23
C GLU A 64 23.29 -6.50 -9.34
N ASP A 65 23.61 -6.89 -10.56
CA ASP A 65 22.66 -6.83 -11.66
C ASP A 65 21.51 -7.82 -11.44
N THR A 66 20.28 -7.33 -11.66
CA THR A 66 19.09 -8.18 -11.67
C THR A 66 18.99 -8.89 -13.02
N PRO A 67 18.84 -10.23 -13.06
CA PRO A 67 18.69 -10.96 -14.31
C PRO A 67 17.49 -10.44 -15.12
N PRO A 68 17.62 -10.27 -16.45
CA PRO A 68 16.51 -9.78 -17.28
C PRO A 68 15.25 -10.64 -17.21
N ASN A 69 15.40 -11.92 -16.88
CA ASN A 69 14.33 -12.90 -16.74
C ASN A 69 13.95 -13.17 -15.27
N TRP A 70 14.27 -12.25 -14.35
CA TRP A 70 13.86 -12.40 -12.97
C TRP A 70 12.34 -12.52 -12.90
N THR A 71 11.89 -13.62 -12.31
CA THR A 71 10.48 -13.85 -12.05
C THR A 71 10.20 -13.45 -10.59
N PRO A 72 9.15 -12.65 -10.34
CA PRO A 72 8.68 -12.36 -9.00
C PRO A 72 8.53 -13.61 -8.14
N PRO A 73 8.59 -13.47 -6.80
CA PRO A 73 8.51 -14.61 -5.88
C PRO A 73 7.24 -15.43 -6.09
N ASP A 74 7.36 -16.72 -5.78
CA ASP A 74 6.30 -17.70 -5.94
C ASP A 74 5.05 -17.33 -5.13
N LEU A 75 3.99 -16.91 -5.83
CA LEU A 75 2.71 -16.53 -5.24
C LEU A 75 1.82 -17.74 -4.92
N LYS A 76 2.23 -18.98 -5.23
CA LYS A 76 1.41 -20.20 -5.01
C LYS A 76 1.02 -20.43 -3.56
N ARG A 77 1.75 -19.84 -2.60
CA ARG A 77 1.48 -19.97 -1.16
C ARG A 77 0.60 -18.84 -0.61
N ILE A 78 0.23 -17.88 -1.44
CA ILE A 78 -0.65 -16.78 -1.08
C ILE A 78 -2.10 -17.27 -1.20
N PRO A 79 -3.00 -16.93 -0.25
CA PRO A 79 -4.42 -17.22 -0.40
C PRO A 79 -4.96 -16.67 -1.71
N THR A 80 -5.90 -17.39 -2.30
CA THR A 80 -6.52 -16.98 -3.55
C THR A 80 -7.98 -16.58 -3.34
N ASP A 81 -8.51 -15.79 -4.27
CA ASP A 81 -9.93 -15.56 -4.39
C ASP A 81 -10.67 -16.82 -4.90
N ARG A 82 -11.98 -16.68 -5.10
CA ARG A 82 -12.85 -17.74 -5.66
C ARG A 82 -12.46 -18.23 -7.05
N ASN A 83 -11.70 -17.43 -7.81
CA ASN A 83 -11.24 -17.74 -9.16
C ASN A 83 -9.80 -18.30 -9.19
N GLY A 84 -9.18 -18.48 -8.02
CA GLY A 84 -7.80 -18.96 -7.92
C GLY A 84 -6.75 -17.87 -8.13
N LEU A 85 -7.13 -16.59 -8.13
CA LEU A 85 -6.20 -15.46 -8.27
C LEU A 85 -5.61 -15.07 -6.90
N PRO A 86 -4.29 -14.81 -6.81
CA PRO A 86 -3.64 -14.51 -5.53
C PRO A 86 -4.13 -13.18 -4.93
N LEU A 87 -4.44 -13.19 -3.64
CA LEU A 87 -4.88 -12.02 -2.89
C LEU A 87 -3.68 -11.22 -2.37
N VAL A 88 -3.21 -10.26 -3.16
CA VAL A 88 -2.12 -9.36 -2.79
C VAL A 88 -2.56 -7.90 -2.79
N VAL A 89 -1.95 -7.10 -1.92
CA VAL A 89 -2.13 -5.65 -1.84
C VAL A 89 -0.78 -4.97 -2.08
N LYS A 90 -0.78 -3.91 -2.88
CA LYS A 90 0.39 -3.07 -3.08
C LYS A 90 0.35 -1.91 -2.11
N THR A 91 1.40 -1.75 -1.33
CA THR A 91 1.59 -0.70 -0.34
C THR A 91 2.87 0.09 -0.65
N LYS A 92 3.13 1.19 0.06
CA LYS A 92 4.41 1.91 0.03
C LYS A 92 5.59 1.05 0.47
N ARG A 93 5.33 -0.02 1.23
CA ARG A 93 6.36 -1.00 1.61
C ARG A 93 6.77 -1.90 0.45
N GLY A 94 5.83 -2.22 -0.43
CA GLY A 94 6.01 -3.18 -1.51
C GLY A 94 4.76 -4.02 -1.73
N LEU A 95 4.95 -5.27 -2.14
CA LEU A 95 3.85 -6.22 -2.28
C LEU A 95 3.64 -6.97 -0.96
N GLU A 96 2.40 -7.10 -0.53
CA GLU A 96 2.03 -7.81 0.69
C GLU A 96 0.90 -8.79 0.43
N ARG A 97 0.87 -9.90 1.18
CA ARG A 97 -0.33 -10.74 1.28
C ARG A 97 -1.45 -9.90 1.87
N ALA A 98 -2.58 -9.86 1.18
CA ALA A 98 -3.72 -9.09 1.65
C ALA A 98 -4.30 -9.68 2.94
N ILE A 99 -4.56 -8.81 3.92
CA ILE A 99 -5.28 -9.14 5.14
C ILE A 99 -6.60 -8.37 5.07
N PRO A 100 -7.76 -9.03 5.22
CA PRO A 100 -9.04 -8.34 5.28
C PRO A 100 -9.02 -7.24 6.35
N ALA A 101 -9.62 -6.09 6.06
CA ALA A 101 -9.72 -5.00 7.04
C ALA A 101 -10.53 -5.38 8.28
N ASP A 102 -11.50 -6.28 8.10
CA ASP A 102 -12.28 -6.92 9.15
C ASP A 102 -12.61 -8.36 8.77
N SER A 103 -12.91 -9.20 9.76
CA SER A 103 -13.36 -10.58 9.60
C SER A 103 -14.56 -10.77 8.66
N SER A 104 -15.43 -9.76 8.52
CA SER A 104 -16.60 -9.81 7.64
C SER A 104 -16.27 -9.51 6.17
N VAL A 105 -15.06 -9.02 5.87
CA VAL A 105 -14.69 -8.60 4.52
C VAL A 105 -14.19 -9.79 3.72
N ILE A 106 -14.89 -10.11 2.63
CA ILE A 106 -14.45 -11.09 1.65
C ILE A 106 -13.60 -10.36 0.60
N LEU A 107 -12.33 -10.74 0.49
CA LEU A 107 -11.42 -10.15 -0.49
C LEU A 107 -11.64 -10.78 -1.86
N GLU A 108 -11.78 -9.93 -2.87
CA GLU A 108 -11.80 -10.31 -4.28
C GLU A 108 -10.75 -9.49 -5.03
N VAL A 109 -10.14 -10.11 -6.04
CA VAL A 109 -9.19 -9.43 -6.92
C VAL A 109 -9.96 -8.46 -7.82
N GLU A 110 -9.49 -7.22 -7.90
CA GLU A 110 -10.03 -6.25 -8.85
C GLU A 110 -9.68 -6.68 -10.28
N THR A 111 -10.70 -6.81 -11.13
CA THR A 111 -10.57 -7.29 -12.51
C THR A 111 -9.74 -6.37 -13.41
N THR A 112 -9.56 -5.11 -13.00
CA THR A 112 -8.82 -4.09 -13.73
C THR A 112 -7.32 -4.13 -13.48
N ILE A 113 -6.85 -4.73 -12.37
CA ILE A 113 -5.44 -4.83 -12.04
C ILE A 113 -5.15 -6.24 -11.57
N GLU A 114 -4.61 -7.04 -12.49
CA GLU A 114 -4.37 -8.48 -12.30
C GLU A 114 -3.70 -8.78 -10.95
N GLY A 115 -4.40 -9.57 -10.14
CA GLY A 115 -3.94 -10.06 -8.83
C GLY A 115 -4.02 -9.08 -7.67
N LYS A 116 -4.53 -7.85 -7.82
CA LYS A 116 -4.58 -6.89 -6.70
C LYS A 116 -5.96 -6.75 -6.10
N VAL A 117 -6.02 -6.76 -4.77
CA VAL A 117 -7.22 -6.40 -4.04
C VAL A 117 -7.25 -4.88 -3.78
N SER A 118 -8.45 -4.34 -3.60
CA SER A 118 -8.63 -2.94 -3.26
C SER A 118 -7.93 -2.58 -1.95
N PRO A 119 -7.11 -1.52 -1.86
CA PRO A 119 -6.44 -1.17 -0.61
C PRO A 119 -7.43 -0.91 0.54
N ILE A 120 -8.58 -0.28 0.28
CA ILE A 120 -9.58 0.07 1.31
C ILE A 120 -10.21 -1.15 1.99
N THR A 121 -10.22 -2.31 1.32
CA THR A 121 -10.77 -3.56 1.87
C THR A 121 -9.74 -4.34 2.69
N THR A 122 -8.50 -3.86 2.79
CA THR A 122 -7.40 -4.52 3.52
C THR A 122 -6.94 -3.74 4.73
N TYR A 123 -6.49 -4.44 5.77
CA TYR A 123 -5.93 -3.81 6.97
C TYR A 123 -4.74 -2.90 6.61
N GLN A 124 -3.82 -3.39 5.77
CA GLN A 124 -2.63 -2.65 5.38
C GLN A 124 -2.97 -1.42 4.54
N GLY A 125 -3.83 -1.58 3.53
CA GLY A 125 -4.23 -0.47 2.67
C GLY A 125 -5.02 0.60 3.43
N GLN A 126 -5.85 0.22 4.41
CA GLN A 126 -6.51 1.21 5.27
C GLN A 126 -5.51 2.08 6.05
N ARG A 127 -4.38 1.53 6.54
CA ARG A 127 -3.35 2.36 7.20
C ARG A 127 -2.75 3.40 6.26
N GLU A 128 -2.52 3.02 5.00
CA GLU A 128 -1.97 3.95 4.01
C GLU A 128 -2.98 5.01 3.59
N ILE A 129 -4.23 4.62 3.36
CA ILE A 129 -5.30 5.57 3.02
C ILE A 129 -5.51 6.56 4.17
N ILE A 130 -5.59 6.08 5.42
CA ILE A 130 -5.67 6.97 6.59
C ILE A 130 -4.47 7.92 6.60
N TYR A 131 -3.25 7.41 6.44
CA TYR A 131 -2.06 8.26 6.41
C TYR A 131 -2.09 9.32 5.30
N GLU A 132 -2.61 8.98 4.12
CA GLU A 132 -2.64 9.88 2.97
C GLU A 132 -3.76 10.91 3.04
N ILE A 133 -4.99 10.49 3.28
CA ILE A 133 -6.18 11.36 3.16
C ILE A 133 -6.90 11.61 4.50
N GLY A 134 -6.38 11.08 5.60
CA GLY A 134 -6.93 11.27 6.93
C GLY A 134 -8.12 10.36 7.24
N VAL A 135 -8.44 10.25 8.53
CA VAL A 135 -9.48 9.34 9.03
C VAL A 135 -10.85 9.66 8.43
N LYS A 136 -11.20 10.95 8.35
CA LYS A 136 -12.51 11.39 7.88
C LYS A 136 -12.79 10.94 6.43
N LEU A 137 -11.85 11.20 5.51
CA LEU A 137 -12.03 10.84 4.11
C LEU A 137 -11.86 9.34 3.88
N ALA A 138 -10.97 8.68 4.63
CA ALA A 138 -10.87 7.23 4.63
C ALA A 138 -12.18 6.55 5.06
N ALA A 139 -12.91 7.13 6.02
CA ALA A 139 -14.20 6.60 6.47
C ALA A 139 -15.28 6.72 5.39
N GLU A 140 -15.26 7.81 4.60
CA GLU A 140 -16.13 7.96 3.44
C GLU A 140 -15.84 6.90 2.38
N GLU A 141 -14.57 6.61 2.08
CA GLU A 141 -14.18 5.57 1.14
C GLU A 141 -14.57 4.17 1.61
N ALA A 142 -14.33 3.87 2.89
CA ALA A 142 -14.74 2.61 3.50
C ALA A 142 -16.27 2.42 3.41
N SER A 143 -17.02 3.49 3.71
CA SER A 143 -18.49 3.47 3.58
C SER A 143 -18.96 3.24 2.14
N LYS A 144 -18.31 3.82 1.13
CA LYS A 144 -18.64 3.58 -0.29
C LYS A 144 -18.35 2.14 -0.70
N ALA A 145 -17.26 1.58 -0.19
CA ALA A 145 -16.88 0.19 -0.42
C ALA A 145 -17.70 -0.81 0.44
N GLY A 146 -18.55 -0.33 1.34
CA GLY A 146 -19.36 -1.19 2.22
C GLY A 146 -18.52 -1.97 3.23
N VAL A 147 -17.35 -1.46 3.62
CA VAL A 147 -16.45 -2.10 4.58
C VAL A 147 -16.27 -1.23 5.83
N PRO A 148 -16.06 -1.82 7.01
CA PRO A 148 -15.71 -1.05 8.21
C PRO A 148 -14.31 -0.45 8.07
N LEU A 149 -14.14 0.79 8.55
CA LEU A 149 -12.81 1.40 8.74
C LEU A 149 -12.31 1.08 10.15
N THR A 150 -11.22 0.34 10.24
CA THR A 150 -10.49 0.18 11.51
C THR A 150 -9.62 1.42 11.72
N VAL A 151 -9.60 2.03 12.90
CA VAL A 151 -8.73 3.19 13.19
C VAL A 151 -7.90 2.89 14.42
N LEU A 152 -6.57 2.94 14.30
CA LEU A 152 -5.69 2.71 15.44
C LEU A 152 -5.69 3.93 16.37
N PRO A 153 -5.38 3.75 17.68
CA PRO A 153 -5.37 4.86 18.64
C PRO A 153 -4.50 6.04 18.22
N ASP A 154 -3.35 5.79 17.59
CA ASP A 154 -2.38 6.78 17.11
C ASP A 154 -2.81 7.49 15.81
N GLU A 155 -3.90 7.03 15.19
CA GLU A 155 -4.38 7.55 13.92
C GLU A 155 -5.65 8.40 14.04
N ARG A 156 -6.34 8.36 15.19
CA ARG A 156 -7.70 8.92 15.37
C ARG A 156 -7.87 10.35 14.89
N ASP A 157 -6.86 11.18 15.15
CA ASP A 157 -6.88 12.62 14.83
C ASP A 157 -6.00 12.95 13.60
N TRP A 158 -5.63 11.94 12.80
CA TRP A 158 -4.80 12.15 11.62
C TRP A 158 -5.60 12.78 10.47
N GLU A 159 -5.21 14.01 10.10
CA GLU A 159 -5.89 14.80 9.05
C GLU A 159 -5.50 14.40 7.62
N GLY A 160 -4.45 13.59 7.46
CA GLY A 160 -3.89 13.25 6.15
C GLY A 160 -2.76 14.19 5.73
N ILE A 161 -2.16 13.88 4.58
CA ILE A 161 -1.16 14.73 3.94
C ILE A 161 -1.90 15.75 3.07
N PRO A 162 -1.72 17.08 3.28
CA PRO A 162 -2.51 18.11 2.60
C PRO A 162 -2.57 17.93 1.07
N GLU A 163 -1.45 17.62 0.42
CA GLU A 163 -1.37 17.42 -1.03
C GLU A 163 -2.25 16.27 -1.51
N HIS A 164 -2.26 15.15 -0.77
CA HIS A 164 -3.07 13.98 -1.08
C HIS A 164 -4.56 14.24 -0.80
N VAL A 165 -4.87 14.94 0.29
CA VAL A 165 -6.24 15.37 0.63
C VAL A 165 -6.81 16.26 -0.49
N TYR A 166 -6.07 17.27 -0.93
CA TYR A 166 -6.52 18.16 -2.01
C TYR A 166 -6.70 17.41 -3.33
N ALA A 167 -5.77 16.52 -3.69
CA ALA A 167 -5.88 15.70 -4.90
C ALA A 167 -7.13 14.80 -4.85
N TYR A 168 -7.38 14.15 -3.72
CA TYR A 168 -8.55 13.30 -3.51
C TYR A 168 -9.87 14.09 -3.59
N LEU A 169 -9.96 15.25 -2.92
CA LEU A 169 -11.14 16.12 -2.99
C LEU A 169 -11.35 16.69 -4.40
N GLY A 170 -10.27 17.00 -5.12
CA GLY A 170 -10.32 17.45 -6.51
C GLY A 170 -10.81 16.38 -7.47
N ALA A 171 -10.40 15.13 -7.26
CA ALA A 171 -10.84 13.97 -8.06
C ALA A 171 -12.30 13.57 -7.76
N THR A 172 -12.74 13.67 -6.50
CA THR A 172 -14.10 13.31 -6.08
C THR A 172 -15.13 14.39 -6.37
N LYS A 173 -14.72 15.65 -6.49
CA LYS A 173 -15.54 16.67 -7.14
C LYS A 173 -15.81 16.19 -8.57
N LYS A 174 -17.01 15.62 -8.77
CA LYS A 174 -17.60 15.47 -10.10
C LYS A 174 -17.57 16.86 -10.70
N TYR A 175 -16.57 17.15 -11.53
CA TYR A 175 -16.77 18.13 -12.57
C TYR A 175 -17.99 17.62 -13.30
N ASN A 176 -19.10 18.33 -13.14
CA ASN A 176 -20.06 18.48 -14.22
C ASN A 176 -19.22 19.07 -15.36
N ARG A 177 -18.45 18.22 -16.06
CA ARG A 177 -18.09 18.45 -17.43
C ARG A 177 -19.45 18.42 -18.12
N GLY A 178 -20.18 19.54 -18.05
CA GLY A 178 -21.17 19.89 -19.05
C GLY A 178 -20.54 19.48 -20.37
N GLY A 179 -21.18 18.51 -21.02
CA GLY A 179 -20.54 17.55 -21.92
C GLY A 179 -19.47 18.22 -22.76
N LYS A 180 -18.23 17.67 -22.71
CA LYS A 180 -17.02 18.17 -23.39
C LYS A 180 -17.21 19.57 -23.99
N ALA A 181 -17.02 20.62 -23.18
CA ALA A 181 -17.22 22.01 -23.63
C ALA A 181 -16.52 22.38 -24.97
N TRP A 182 -15.46 21.65 -25.34
CA TRP A 182 -14.76 21.77 -26.63
C TRP A 182 -15.43 21.06 -27.83
N LEU A 183 -16.51 20.30 -27.60
CA LEU A 183 -17.35 19.63 -28.61
C LEU A 183 -18.72 20.31 -28.78
N THR A 184 -18.95 21.48 -28.18
CA THR A 184 -20.26 22.15 -28.25
C THR A 184 -20.08 23.54 -28.88
N ASP A 185 -20.86 23.84 -29.91
CA ASP A 185 -20.90 25.17 -30.54
C ASP A 185 -21.66 26.22 -29.72
N LYS A 186 -22.05 25.89 -28.47
CA LYS A 186 -22.79 26.80 -27.59
C LYS A 186 -21.81 27.47 -26.60
N PRO A 187 -21.93 28.79 -26.37
CA PRO A 187 -21.07 29.49 -25.44
C PRO A 187 -21.26 28.94 -24.02
N VAL A 188 -20.14 28.58 -23.38
CA VAL A 188 -20.12 28.10 -22.00
C VAL A 188 -20.44 29.27 -21.07
N GLN A 189 -21.54 29.19 -20.34
CA GLN A 189 -21.84 30.12 -19.26
C GLN A 189 -21.15 29.66 -17.97
N TRP A 190 -20.24 30.49 -17.47
CA TRP A 190 -19.60 30.28 -16.17
C TRP A 190 -20.42 31.01 -15.12
N ASN A 191 -21.00 30.26 -14.18
CA ASN A 191 -21.60 30.84 -12.98
C ASN A 191 -20.49 30.98 -11.94
N TYR A 192 -20.20 32.23 -11.55
CA TYR A 192 -19.31 32.57 -10.44
C TYR A 192 -20.04 32.43 -9.11
#